data_AF-A0A922GE99-F1
#
_entry.id   AF-A0A922GE99-F1
#
_cell.length_a   1.000
_cell.length_b   1.000
_cell.length_c   1.000
_cell.angle_alpha   90.00
_cell.angle_beta   90.00
_cell.angle_gamma   90.00
#
_symmetry.space_group_name_H-M   'P 1'
#
loop_
_entity.id
_entity.type
_entity.pdbx_description
1 polymer ?
#
loop_
_entity_poly.entity_id
_entity_poly.type
_entity_poly.pdbx_seq_one_letter_code
_entity_poly.pdbx_strand_id
1 'polypeptide(L)'
;MESVAKMYIRVKPFLAVTLLQFISAGMAIISKFALNQGMSQHVLIVYRYAVATAVIAPFAFVLDRKVRPKLTFSVFAKIFFLGLLEPVIDQNLYYTGMKYTTATFTSAMCNILPAFAFLMAWICGLEKVSIRRPHSQAKVLGTTVTVGGAMLMTLFTGPMLNLPWTNRNTHQESTDAANEQDHIKGALMVISGSVCWSGFIILQAITLRSYPAQLSLTVLICLIGTLENTILALVIEWGNPTAWSIHMDTKLLAALYGGIVSTGIAYCVQGAIIKERGPIFVTAFGPLSMVLVAIMGSFILAEMISLGRVIGAVVIVGGLYLVLWGKSKEYGHDQHLITTSDTEKVAAAAVPTTAQHMPTPNHAIILTSTTSSNQDDHFVAIHHPSQNSVP
;
A
#
# COMPACT_ATOMS: atom_id res chain seq x y z
N MET A 1 16.33 -0.20 25.02
CA MET A 1 15.03 -0.78 24.60
C MET A 1 14.14 0.21 23.83
N GLU A 2 14.09 1.50 24.19
CA GLU A 2 13.31 2.51 23.45
C GLU A 2 13.69 2.68 21.96
N SER A 3 14.98 2.54 21.61
CA SER A 3 15.43 2.62 20.21
C SER A 3 14.86 1.48 19.35
N VAL A 4 14.82 0.26 19.89
CA VAL A 4 14.28 -0.92 19.20
C VAL A 4 12.77 -0.83 19.06
N ALA A 5 12.06 -0.35 20.10
CA ALA A 5 10.62 -0.12 20.06
C ALA A 5 10.24 0.95 19.01
N LYS A 6 10.98 2.06 18.96
CA LYS A 6 10.79 3.11 17.92
C LYS A 6 11.07 2.58 16.52
N MET A 7 12.10 1.76 16.34
CA MET A 7 12.41 1.12 15.05
C MET A 7 11.30 0.15 14.62
N TYR A 8 10.81 -0.68 15.55
CA TYR A 8 9.71 -1.62 15.29
C TYR A 8 8.44 -0.88 14.82
N ILE A 9 8.04 0.19 15.51
CA ILE A 9 6.87 1.00 15.13
C ILE A 9 7.03 1.59 13.71
N ARG A 10 8.24 2.04 13.34
CA ARG A 10 8.50 2.57 11.99
C ARG A 10 8.43 1.50 10.90
N VAL A 11 8.95 0.30 11.16
CA VAL A 11 9.06 -0.80 10.20
C VAL A 11 7.76 -1.61 10.06
N LYS A 12 6.95 -1.71 11.12
CA LYS A 12 5.68 -2.44 11.17
C LYS A 12 4.78 -2.24 9.94
N PRO A 13 4.43 -1.01 9.49
CA PRO A 13 3.56 -0.82 8.33
C PRO A 13 4.19 -1.29 7.01
N PHE A 14 5.52 -1.27 6.90
CA PHE A 14 6.24 -1.79 5.72
C PHE A 14 6.22 -3.33 5.69
N LEU A 15 6.44 -3.99 6.83
CA LEU A 15 6.30 -5.43 6.92
C LEU A 15 4.86 -5.89 6.64
N ALA A 16 3.89 -5.17 7.20
CA ALA A 16 2.47 -5.45 7.01
C ALA A 16 2.07 -5.34 5.53
N VAL A 17 2.46 -4.26 4.84
CA VAL A 17 2.14 -4.12 3.41
C VAL A 17 2.87 -5.15 2.55
N THR A 18 4.13 -5.49 2.86
CA THR A 18 4.85 -6.57 2.17
C THR A 18 4.11 -7.90 2.32
N LEU A 19 3.67 -8.24 3.54
CA LEU A 19 2.87 -9.45 3.78
C LEU A 19 1.55 -9.44 2.97
N LEU A 20 0.88 -8.28 2.86
CA LEU A 20 -0.30 -8.14 2.01
C LEU A 20 0.01 -8.46 0.54
N GLN A 21 1.17 -8.07 0.02
CA GLN A 21 1.55 -8.39 -1.37
C GLN A 21 1.77 -9.89 -1.59
N PHE A 22 2.34 -10.60 -0.60
CA PHE A 22 2.45 -12.07 -0.64
C PHE A 22 1.07 -12.74 -0.63
N ILE A 23 0.17 -12.27 0.22
CA ILE A 23 -1.21 -12.78 0.29
C ILE A 23 -1.94 -12.55 -1.05
N SER A 24 -1.82 -11.35 -1.60
CA SER A 24 -2.38 -10.98 -2.90
C SER A 24 -1.84 -11.88 -4.02
N ALA A 25 -0.52 -12.09 -4.05
CA ALA A 25 0.11 -12.95 -5.05
C ALA A 25 -0.35 -14.41 -4.95
N GLY A 26 -0.40 -14.97 -3.73
CA GLY A 26 -0.95 -16.30 -3.50
C GLY A 26 -2.39 -16.43 -3.98
N MET A 27 -3.22 -15.41 -3.72
CA MET A 27 -4.62 -15.42 -4.16
C MET A 27 -4.75 -15.43 -5.68
N ALA A 28 -3.95 -14.61 -6.40
CA ALA A 28 -3.99 -14.56 -7.85
C ALA A 28 -3.69 -15.94 -8.48
N ILE A 29 -2.68 -16.63 -7.97
CA ILE A 29 -2.27 -17.96 -8.43
C ILE A 29 -3.32 -19.02 -8.12
N ILE A 30 -3.78 -19.09 -6.86
CA ILE A 30 -4.79 -20.07 -6.43
C ILE A 30 -6.11 -19.85 -7.21
N SER A 31 -6.52 -18.59 -7.40
CA SER A 31 -7.70 -18.25 -8.20
C SER A 31 -7.52 -18.69 -9.63
N LYS A 32 -6.44 -18.29 -10.31
CA LYS A 32 -6.23 -18.65 -11.72
C LYS A 32 -6.21 -20.17 -11.90
N PHE A 33 -5.58 -20.91 -11.00
CA PHE A 33 -5.61 -22.36 -11.02
C PHE A 33 -7.04 -22.92 -10.91
N ALA A 34 -7.83 -22.45 -9.93
CA ALA A 34 -9.23 -22.88 -9.77
C ALA A 34 -10.12 -22.50 -10.98
N LEU A 35 -9.91 -21.31 -11.55
CA LEU A 35 -10.63 -20.85 -12.75
C LEU A 35 -10.28 -21.70 -13.98
N ASN A 36 -9.01 -22.10 -14.13
CA ASN A 36 -8.58 -23.00 -15.20
C ASN A 36 -9.18 -24.42 -15.04
N GLN A 37 -9.52 -24.84 -13.82
CA GLN A 37 -10.28 -26.08 -13.55
C GLN A 37 -11.81 -25.94 -13.72
N GLY A 38 -12.26 -24.87 -14.37
CA GLY A 38 -13.67 -24.64 -14.69
C GLY A 38 -14.50 -24.08 -13.52
N MET A 39 -13.88 -23.56 -12.46
CA MET A 39 -14.63 -22.87 -11.41
C MET A 39 -15.29 -21.60 -11.97
N SER A 40 -16.58 -21.41 -11.66
CA SER A 40 -17.23 -20.13 -11.93
C SER A 40 -16.62 -19.06 -11.02
N GLN A 41 -16.20 -17.96 -11.63
CA GLN A 41 -15.60 -16.83 -10.91
C GLN A 41 -16.63 -16.13 -10.02
N HIS A 42 -17.88 -16.04 -10.48
CA HIS A 42 -18.96 -15.39 -9.74
C HIS A 42 -19.22 -16.14 -8.44
N VAL A 43 -19.28 -17.48 -8.55
CA VAL A 43 -19.45 -18.38 -7.41
C VAL A 43 -18.24 -18.33 -6.47
N LEU A 44 -17.00 -18.34 -7.00
CA LEU A 44 -15.78 -18.19 -6.19
C LEU A 44 -15.81 -16.92 -5.33
N ILE A 45 -16.23 -15.80 -5.92
CA ILE A 45 -16.33 -14.51 -5.22
C ILE A 45 -17.36 -14.61 -4.09
N VAL A 46 -18.55 -15.17 -4.35
CA VAL A 46 -19.59 -15.35 -3.32
C VAL A 46 -19.04 -16.14 -2.13
N TYR A 47 -18.44 -17.30 -2.38
CA TYR A 47 -17.90 -18.12 -1.30
C TYR A 47 -16.75 -17.44 -0.56
N ARG A 48 -15.86 -16.75 -1.27
CA ARG A 48 -14.77 -15.97 -0.67
C ARG A 48 -15.29 -14.95 0.34
N TYR A 49 -16.26 -14.11 -0.04
CA TYR A 49 -16.81 -13.11 0.87
C TYR A 49 -17.71 -13.70 1.96
N ALA A 50 -18.43 -14.79 1.67
CA ALA A 50 -19.23 -15.50 2.67
C ALA A 50 -18.34 -16.09 3.78
N VAL A 51 -17.25 -16.76 3.40
CA VAL A 51 -16.25 -17.30 4.34
C VAL A 51 -15.61 -16.18 5.15
N ALA A 52 -15.22 -15.08 4.50
CA ALA A 52 -14.66 -13.92 5.20
C ALA A 52 -15.63 -13.37 6.26
N THR A 53 -16.90 -13.21 5.89
CA THR A 53 -17.96 -12.74 6.78
C THR A 53 -18.13 -13.67 7.97
N ALA A 54 -18.27 -14.98 7.72
CA ALA A 54 -18.48 -15.98 8.77
C ALA A 54 -17.31 -16.05 9.76
N VAL A 55 -16.07 -15.93 9.27
CA VAL A 55 -14.87 -16.03 10.10
C VAL A 55 -14.61 -14.76 10.89
N ILE A 56 -14.78 -13.56 10.31
CA ILE A 56 -14.45 -12.30 10.99
C ILE A 56 -15.59 -11.82 11.90
N ALA A 57 -16.86 -12.12 11.57
CA ALA A 57 -18.02 -11.70 12.35
C ALA A 57 -17.90 -11.94 13.88
N PRO A 58 -17.50 -13.13 14.37
CA PRO A 58 -17.33 -13.34 15.81
C PRO A 58 -16.24 -12.44 16.42
N PHE A 59 -15.12 -12.25 15.73
CA PHE A 59 -14.05 -11.36 16.21
C PHE A 59 -14.51 -9.90 16.23
N ALA A 60 -15.23 -9.45 15.21
CA ALA A 60 -15.80 -8.11 15.17
C ALA A 60 -16.81 -7.90 16.31
N PHE A 61 -17.66 -8.90 16.59
CA PHE A 61 -18.63 -8.81 17.68
C PHE A 61 -17.97 -8.67 19.05
N VAL A 62 -16.84 -9.34 19.28
CA VAL A 62 -16.12 -9.27 20.57
C VAL A 62 -15.23 -8.04 20.68
N LEU A 63 -14.42 -7.75 19.66
CA LEU A 63 -13.36 -6.74 19.70
C LEU A 63 -13.87 -5.32 19.44
N ASP A 64 -14.84 -5.14 18.53
CA ASP A 64 -15.36 -3.81 18.18
C ASP A 64 -16.61 -3.40 18.98
N ARG A 65 -17.09 -4.25 19.90
CA ARG A 65 -18.34 -4.05 20.65
C ARG A 65 -18.46 -2.65 21.27
N LYS A 66 -17.35 -2.12 21.80
CA LYS A 66 -17.30 -0.83 22.51
C LYS A 66 -17.01 0.37 21.59
N VAL A 67 -16.52 0.13 20.38
CA VAL A 67 -16.07 1.17 19.44
C VAL A 67 -17.11 1.41 18.34
N ARG A 68 -18.04 0.46 18.15
CA ARG A 68 -19.04 0.47 17.07
C ARG A 68 -20.00 1.66 17.18
N PRO A 69 -19.97 2.62 16.22
CA PRO A 69 -20.93 3.71 16.20
C PRO A 69 -22.27 3.26 15.58
N LYS A 70 -23.31 4.08 15.73
CA LYS A 70 -24.64 3.81 15.15
C LYS A 70 -24.57 3.80 13.63
N LEU A 71 -25.23 2.82 13.01
CA LEU A 71 -25.34 2.70 11.56
C LEU A 71 -26.38 3.71 11.05
N THR A 72 -25.93 4.92 10.66
CA THR A 72 -26.80 5.90 9.99
C THR A 72 -26.98 5.53 8.53
N PHE A 73 -28.04 6.05 7.88
CA PHE A 73 -28.28 5.82 6.46
C PHE A 73 -27.09 6.24 5.57
N SER A 74 -26.43 7.37 5.89
CA SER A 74 -25.23 7.81 5.16
C SER A 74 -24.06 6.83 5.30
N VAL A 75 -23.82 6.27 6.50
CA VAL A 75 -22.77 5.27 6.70
C VAL A 75 -23.12 3.97 5.99
N PHE A 76 -24.39 3.54 6.07
CA PHE A 76 -24.86 2.37 5.35
C PHE A 76 -24.66 2.53 3.83
N ALA A 77 -25.03 3.67 3.25
CA ALA A 77 -24.83 3.95 1.83
C ALA A 77 -23.34 3.87 1.43
N LYS A 78 -22.43 4.43 2.25
CA LYS A 78 -20.98 4.30 2.01
C LYS A 78 -20.53 2.84 2.02
N ILE A 79 -21.01 2.04 2.97
CA ILE A 79 -20.69 0.61 3.08
C ILE A 79 -21.27 -0.17 1.90
N PHE A 80 -22.47 0.18 1.45
CA PHE A 80 -23.08 -0.41 0.28
C PHE A 80 -22.22 -0.17 -0.97
N PHE A 81 -21.83 1.07 -1.24
CA PHE A 81 -20.92 1.37 -2.34
C PHE A 81 -19.53 0.75 -2.17
N LEU A 82 -19.04 0.55 -0.93
CA LEU A 82 -17.81 -0.21 -0.70
C LEU A 82 -17.95 -1.68 -1.08
N GLY A 83 -19.10 -2.31 -0.81
CA GLY A 83 -19.44 -3.66 -1.26
C GLY A 83 -19.56 -3.77 -2.78
N LEU A 84 -20.11 -2.73 -3.41
CA LEU A 84 -20.30 -2.70 -4.85
C LEU A 84 -18.98 -2.48 -5.61
N LEU A 85 -18.15 -1.53 -5.18
CA LEU A 85 -16.97 -1.12 -5.94
C LEU A 85 -15.89 -2.20 -6.01
N GLU A 86 -15.54 -2.81 -4.87
CA GLU A 86 -14.46 -3.81 -4.85
C GLU A 86 -14.99 -5.24 -4.88
N PRO A 87 -15.80 -5.71 -3.91
CA PRO A 87 -16.27 -7.08 -3.91
C PRO A 87 -17.05 -7.50 -5.14
N VAL A 88 -17.86 -6.61 -5.71
CA VAL A 88 -18.68 -6.92 -6.88
C VAL A 88 -17.94 -6.50 -8.15
N ILE A 89 -17.78 -5.21 -8.42
CA ILE A 89 -17.33 -4.76 -9.74
C ILE A 89 -15.86 -5.12 -9.98
N ASP A 90 -14.94 -4.73 -9.09
CA ASP A 90 -13.52 -5.00 -9.28
C ASP A 90 -13.21 -6.51 -9.32
N GLN A 91 -13.62 -7.28 -8.32
CA GLN A 91 -13.28 -8.72 -8.29
C GLN A 91 -13.85 -9.49 -9.48
N ASN A 92 -15.08 -9.19 -9.91
CA ASN A 92 -15.65 -9.86 -11.10
C ASN A 92 -14.88 -9.47 -12.37
N LEU A 93 -14.54 -8.19 -12.56
CA LEU A 93 -13.76 -7.74 -13.71
C LEU A 93 -12.33 -8.27 -13.67
N TYR A 94 -11.70 -8.31 -12.49
CA TYR A 94 -10.35 -8.83 -12.27
C TYR A 94 -10.28 -10.31 -12.62
N TYR A 95 -11.19 -11.14 -12.09
CA TYR A 95 -11.20 -12.57 -12.41
C TYR A 95 -11.62 -12.85 -13.86
N THR A 96 -12.53 -12.05 -14.43
CA THR A 96 -12.91 -12.22 -15.84
C THR A 96 -11.76 -11.86 -16.76
N GLY A 97 -11.07 -10.75 -16.50
CA GLY A 97 -9.87 -10.36 -17.23
C GLY A 97 -8.75 -11.39 -17.07
N MET A 98 -8.62 -11.97 -15.87
CA MET A 98 -7.70 -13.06 -15.61
C MET A 98 -8.08 -14.37 -16.32
N LYS A 99 -9.36 -14.66 -16.56
CA LYS A 99 -9.78 -15.79 -17.40
C LYS A 99 -9.34 -15.60 -18.85
N TYR A 100 -9.55 -14.41 -19.40
CA TYR A 100 -9.16 -14.06 -20.77
C TYR A 100 -7.64 -13.94 -20.97
N THR A 101 -6.89 -13.76 -19.89
CA THR A 101 -5.44 -13.54 -19.95
C THR A 101 -4.68 -14.45 -18.96
N THR A 102 -3.52 -14.02 -18.46
CA THR A 102 -2.73 -14.75 -17.47
C THR A 102 -2.73 -14.03 -16.12
N ALA A 103 -2.37 -14.73 -15.04
CA ALA A 103 -2.30 -14.11 -13.72
C ALA A 103 -1.24 -13.00 -13.69
N THR A 104 -0.12 -13.24 -14.38
CA THR A 104 0.96 -12.27 -14.55
C THR A 104 0.51 -11.04 -15.32
N PHE A 105 -0.18 -11.22 -16.45
CA PHE A 105 -0.70 -10.10 -17.26
C PHE A 105 -1.68 -9.23 -16.45
N THR A 106 -2.64 -9.88 -15.79
CA THR A 106 -3.65 -9.19 -14.96
C THR A 106 -2.98 -8.38 -13.85
N SER A 107 -2.04 -8.99 -13.13
CA SER A 107 -1.30 -8.33 -12.06
C SER A 107 -0.39 -7.20 -12.56
N ALA A 108 0.10 -7.28 -13.81
CA ALA A 108 0.85 -6.21 -14.44
C ALA A 108 -0.01 -4.99 -14.72
N MET A 109 -1.21 -5.18 -15.24
CA MET A 109 -2.17 -4.09 -15.49
C MET A 109 -2.65 -3.40 -14.20
N CYS A 110 -2.75 -4.14 -13.08
CA CYS A 110 -3.07 -3.55 -11.78
C CYS A 110 -2.03 -2.53 -11.28
N ASN A 111 -0.84 -2.41 -11.88
CA ASN A 111 0.11 -1.36 -11.51
C ASN A 111 -0.30 0.04 -11.96
N ILE A 112 -1.39 0.18 -12.71
CA ILE A 112 -2.03 1.48 -12.96
C ILE A 112 -2.82 1.95 -11.72
N LEU A 113 -3.19 1.04 -10.81
CA LEU A 113 -3.95 1.35 -9.60
C LEU A 113 -3.41 2.53 -8.78
N PRO A 114 -2.10 2.67 -8.50
CA PRO A 114 -1.58 3.79 -7.72
C PRO A 114 -1.83 5.14 -8.40
N ALA A 115 -1.81 5.19 -9.74
CA ALA A 115 -2.09 6.40 -10.51
C ALA A 115 -3.57 6.80 -10.38
N PHE A 116 -4.50 5.84 -10.53
CA PHE A 116 -5.92 6.10 -10.31
C PHE A 116 -6.23 6.46 -8.85
N ALA A 117 -5.59 5.80 -7.88
CA ALA A 117 -5.75 6.09 -6.46
C ALA A 117 -5.29 7.51 -6.11
N PHE A 118 -4.16 7.95 -6.68
CA PHE A 118 -3.69 9.31 -6.53
C PHE A 118 -4.65 10.33 -7.17
N LEU A 119 -5.13 10.06 -8.38
CA LEU A 119 -6.11 10.90 -9.07
C LEU A 119 -7.40 11.04 -8.26
N MET A 120 -7.95 9.94 -7.76
CA MET A 120 -9.15 9.94 -6.91
C MET A 120 -8.89 10.62 -5.56
N ALA A 121 -7.73 10.42 -4.94
CA ALA A 121 -7.36 11.10 -3.69
C ALA A 121 -7.30 12.63 -3.88
N TRP A 122 -6.78 13.09 -5.02
CA TRP A 122 -6.79 14.51 -5.39
C TRP A 122 -8.24 15.00 -5.54
N ILE A 123 -9.05 14.35 -6.38
CA ILE A 123 -10.44 14.76 -6.66
C ILE A 123 -11.26 14.84 -5.35
N CYS A 124 -11.08 13.89 -4.44
CA CYS A 124 -11.75 13.87 -3.14
C CYS A 124 -11.12 14.79 -2.08
N GLY A 125 -10.08 15.55 -2.43
CA GLY A 125 -9.40 16.50 -1.52
C GLY A 125 -8.70 15.83 -0.33
N LEU A 126 -8.39 14.54 -0.43
CA LEU A 126 -7.66 13.79 0.61
C LEU A 126 -6.15 14.07 0.59
N GLU A 127 -5.62 14.50 -0.56
CA GLU A 127 -4.20 14.83 -0.73
C GLU A 127 -4.05 16.26 -1.29
N LYS A 128 -3.23 17.09 -0.65
CA LYS A 128 -2.85 18.42 -1.16
C LYS A 128 -1.51 18.31 -1.87
N VAL A 129 -1.53 18.39 -3.19
CA VAL A 129 -0.34 18.21 -4.01
C VAL A 129 0.55 19.45 -3.93
N SER A 130 1.66 19.35 -3.19
CA SER A 130 2.75 20.33 -3.22
C SER A 130 3.92 19.78 -4.06
N ILE A 131 3.80 19.89 -5.38
CA ILE A 131 4.74 19.39 -6.41
C ILE A 131 6.20 19.89 -6.23
N ARG A 132 6.46 20.91 -5.43
CA ARG A 132 7.78 21.56 -5.35
C ARG A 132 8.80 20.92 -4.40
N ARG A 133 8.46 19.89 -3.62
CA ARG A 133 9.42 19.24 -2.71
C ARG A 133 10.20 18.16 -3.49
N PRO A 134 11.56 18.16 -3.49
CA PRO A 134 12.37 17.16 -4.21
C PRO A 134 12.10 15.72 -3.74
N HIS A 135 11.59 15.59 -2.53
CA HIS A 135 11.20 14.33 -1.92
C HIS A 135 9.89 13.75 -2.47
N SER A 136 8.92 14.63 -2.73
CA SER A 136 7.66 14.28 -3.39
C SER A 136 7.93 13.90 -4.85
N GLN A 137 8.86 14.60 -5.49
CA GLN A 137 9.33 14.29 -6.85
C GLN A 137 9.94 12.89 -6.96
N ALA A 138 10.77 12.45 -6.01
CA ALA A 138 11.32 11.09 -6.02
C ALA A 138 10.24 10.00 -5.89
N LYS A 139 9.19 10.25 -5.10
CA LYS A 139 8.04 9.34 -4.95
C LYS A 139 7.18 9.28 -6.21
N VAL A 140 6.91 10.43 -6.80
CA VAL A 140 6.17 10.52 -8.07
C VAL A 140 6.97 9.86 -9.17
N LEU A 141 8.25 10.21 -9.35
CA LEU A 141 9.13 9.62 -10.35
C LEU A 141 9.28 8.10 -10.18
N GLY A 142 9.48 7.61 -8.96
CA GLY A 142 9.53 6.17 -8.67
C GLY A 142 8.22 5.48 -9.07
N THR A 143 7.07 6.09 -8.78
CA THR A 143 5.76 5.57 -9.20
C THR A 143 5.63 5.57 -10.73
N THR A 144 6.03 6.63 -11.42
CA THR A 144 5.99 6.73 -12.89
C THR A 144 6.91 5.69 -13.54
N VAL A 145 8.10 5.49 -12.99
CA VAL A 145 9.05 4.45 -13.45
C VAL A 145 8.46 3.06 -13.24
N THR A 146 7.80 2.81 -12.12
CA THR A 146 7.15 1.51 -11.88
C THR A 146 5.95 1.26 -12.80
N VAL A 147 5.13 2.28 -13.06
CA VAL A 147 4.04 2.22 -14.05
C VAL A 147 4.62 1.96 -15.45
N GLY A 148 5.68 2.68 -15.84
CA GLY A 148 6.39 2.47 -17.10
C GLY A 148 6.98 1.07 -17.23
N GLY A 149 7.57 0.53 -16.14
CA GLY A 149 8.06 -0.84 -16.08
C GLY A 149 6.95 -1.89 -16.24
N ALA A 150 5.77 -1.65 -15.67
CA ALA A 150 4.61 -2.50 -15.86
C ALA A 150 4.04 -2.45 -17.28
N MET A 151 4.01 -1.27 -17.90
CA MET A 151 3.65 -1.12 -19.32
C MET A 151 4.67 -1.85 -20.21
N LEU A 152 5.97 -1.73 -19.93
CA LEU A 152 7.02 -2.44 -20.66
C LEU A 152 6.89 -3.96 -20.52
N MET A 153 6.59 -4.45 -19.31
CA MET A 153 6.34 -5.88 -19.05
C MET A 153 5.17 -6.43 -19.90
N THR A 154 4.18 -5.58 -20.18
CA THR A 154 2.92 -5.99 -20.80
C THR A 154 2.93 -5.81 -22.31
N LEU A 155 3.44 -4.67 -22.79
CA LEU A 155 3.40 -4.28 -24.20
C LEU A 155 4.63 -4.75 -24.98
N PHE A 156 5.73 -5.05 -24.28
CA PHE A 156 6.96 -5.49 -24.93
C PHE A 156 7.00 -7.00 -25.00
N THR A 157 6.55 -7.56 -26.12
CA THR A 157 6.66 -9.01 -26.37
C THR A 157 8.07 -9.31 -26.90
N GLY A 158 8.95 -9.75 -26.00
CA GLY A 158 10.28 -10.26 -26.38
C GLY A 158 10.25 -11.76 -26.70
N PRO A 159 11.37 -12.33 -27.21
CA PRO A 159 11.46 -13.77 -27.45
C PRO A 159 11.12 -14.56 -26.18
N MET A 160 10.40 -15.67 -26.35
CA MET A 160 10.02 -16.56 -25.26
C MET A 160 11.28 -17.24 -24.71
N LEU A 161 11.49 -17.13 -23.40
CA LEU A 161 12.61 -17.78 -22.74
C LEU A 161 12.22 -19.23 -22.45
N ASN A 162 12.89 -20.18 -23.09
CA ASN A 162 12.72 -21.61 -22.83
C ASN A 162 13.36 -21.96 -21.47
N LEU A 163 12.55 -21.87 -20.41
CA LEU A 163 12.98 -22.25 -19.06
C LEU A 163 12.87 -23.77 -18.88
N PRO A 164 13.85 -24.43 -18.23
CA PRO A 164 13.91 -25.89 -18.15
C PRO A 164 12.72 -26.53 -17.42
N TRP A 165 12.04 -25.78 -16.53
CA TRP A 165 10.82 -26.24 -15.84
C TRP A 165 9.52 -25.97 -16.61
N THR A 166 9.55 -25.11 -17.64
CA THR A 166 8.40 -24.84 -18.52
C THR A 166 8.38 -25.80 -19.71
N ASN A 167 9.42 -26.65 -19.86
CA ASN A 167 9.55 -27.61 -20.93
C ASN A 167 8.68 -28.85 -20.69
N ARG A 168 7.35 -28.68 -20.83
CA ARG A 168 6.40 -29.78 -20.84
C ARG A 168 6.15 -30.16 -22.30
N ASN A 169 6.87 -31.18 -22.76
CA ASN A 169 6.67 -31.87 -24.04
C ASN A 169 5.19 -32.24 -24.22
N THR A 170 4.39 -31.38 -24.84
CA THR A 170 3.05 -31.68 -25.33
C THR A 170 2.57 -30.52 -26.18
N HIS A 171 1.84 -30.83 -27.24
CA HIS A 171 0.93 -29.94 -27.96
C HIS A 171 -0.08 -29.29 -27.01
N GLN A 172 0.35 -28.38 -26.13
CA GLN A 172 -0.52 -27.32 -25.67
C GLN A 172 -0.43 -26.28 -26.77
N GLU A 173 -1.52 -26.16 -27.54
CA GLU A 173 -1.79 -24.96 -28.30
C GLU A 173 -1.30 -23.78 -27.48
N SER A 174 -0.26 -23.14 -27.99
CA SER A 174 0.14 -21.83 -27.56
C SER A 174 -1.15 -21.01 -27.49
N THR A 175 -1.57 -20.65 -26.29
CA THR A 175 -2.60 -19.64 -26.04
C THR A 175 -2.23 -18.27 -26.65
N ASP A 176 -1.16 -18.17 -27.43
CA ASP A 176 -0.92 -17.11 -28.43
C ASP A 176 -1.95 -17.12 -29.58
N ALA A 177 -2.84 -18.11 -29.66
CA ALA A 177 -4.04 -18.08 -30.49
C ALA A 177 -5.33 -17.77 -29.70
N ALA A 178 -5.24 -17.30 -28.45
CA ALA A 178 -6.34 -16.54 -27.87
C ALA A 178 -6.45 -15.25 -28.67
N ASN A 179 -7.57 -15.08 -29.36
CA ASN A 179 -7.88 -13.96 -30.25
C ASN A 179 -7.32 -12.65 -29.66
N GLU A 180 -6.59 -11.80 -30.40
CA GLU A 180 -6.09 -10.51 -29.87
C GLU A 180 -7.20 -9.71 -29.15
N GLN A 181 -8.43 -9.89 -29.64
CA GLN A 181 -9.67 -9.39 -29.07
C GLN A 181 -9.92 -9.83 -27.61
N ASP A 182 -9.62 -11.07 -27.23
CA ASP A 182 -9.76 -11.58 -25.86
C ASP A 182 -8.73 -10.96 -24.92
N HIS A 183 -7.49 -10.77 -25.39
CA HIS A 183 -6.46 -10.06 -24.63
C HIS A 183 -6.82 -8.59 -24.39
N ILE A 184 -7.33 -7.89 -25.40
CA ILE A 184 -7.79 -6.50 -25.28
C ILE A 184 -9.00 -6.42 -24.34
N LYS A 185 -9.97 -7.34 -24.47
CA LYS A 185 -11.13 -7.40 -23.58
C LYS A 185 -10.71 -7.60 -22.13
N GLY A 186 -9.77 -8.51 -21.88
CA GLY A 186 -9.21 -8.74 -20.55
C GLY A 186 -8.51 -7.51 -19.99
N ALA A 187 -7.69 -6.82 -20.79
CA ALA A 187 -7.03 -5.58 -20.38
C ALA A 187 -8.04 -4.48 -19.99
N LEU A 188 -9.07 -4.25 -20.80
CA LEU A 188 -10.12 -3.26 -20.53
C LEU A 188 -10.89 -3.58 -19.26
N MET A 189 -11.18 -4.85 -19.00
CA MET A 189 -11.82 -5.30 -17.76
C MET A 189 -10.94 -5.00 -16.54
N VAL A 190 -9.64 -5.30 -16.59
CA VAL A 190 -8.72 -5.06 -15.47
C VAL A 190 -8.48 -3.57 -15.22
N ILE A 191 -8.40 -2.75 -16.27
CA ILE A 191 -8.31 -1.29 -16.14
C ILE A 191 -9.57 -0.74 -15.47
N SER A 192 -10.75 -1.19 -15.90
CA SER A 192 -12.04 -0.79 -15.32
C SER A 192 -12.16 -1.22 -13.85
N GLY A 193 -11.73 -2.44 -13.52
CA GLY A 193 -11.62 -2.92 -12.15
C GLY A 193 -10.69 -2.05 -11.31
N SER A 194 -9.51 -1.71 -11.84
CA SER A 194 -8.52 -0.86 -11.15
C SER A 194 -9.08 0.54 -10.80
N VAL A 195 -9.94 1.12 -11.65
CA VAL A 195 -10.64 2.38 -11.33
C VAL A 195 -11.61 2.18 -10.15
N CYS A 196 -12.35 1.07 -10.15
CA CYS A 196 -13.29 0.74 -9.07
C CYS A 196 -12.55 0.44 -7.75
N TRP A 197 -11.46 -0.31 -7.79
CA TRP A 197 -10.61 -0.59 -6.64
C TRP A 197 -10.00 0.70 -6.07
N SER A 198 -9.53 1.61 -6.92
CA SER A 198 -9.11 2.94 -6.50
C SER A 198 -10.23 3.68 -5.78
N GLY A 199 -11.45 3.70 -6.34
CA GLY A 199 -12.63 4.27 -5.69
C GLY A 199 -12.93 3.65 -4.33
N PHE A 200 -12.80 2.33 -4.20
CA PHE A 200 -12.94 1.61 -2.93
C PHE A 200 -11.92 2.07 -1.90
N ILE A 201 -10.63 2.15 -2.25
CA ILE A 201 -9.57 2.58 -1.32
C ILE A 201 -9.87 3.97 -0.76
N ILE A 202 -10.28 4.90 -1.62
CA ILE A 202 -10.61 6.27 -1.23
C ILE A 202 -11.88 6.33 -0.38
N LEU A 203 -12.94 5.64 -0.80
CA LEU A 203 -14.18 5.58 -0.04
C LEU A 203 -13.98 4.88 1.31
N GLN A 204 -13.09 3.89 1.39
CA GLN A 204 -12.76 3.17 2.62
C GLN A 204 -12.03 4.11 3.58
N ALA A 205 -11.07 4.90 3.09
CA ALA A 205 -10.40 5.93 3.89
C ALA A 205 -11.38 6.97 4.46
N ILE A 206 -12.36 7.41 3.66
CA ILE A 206 -13.41 8.35 4.11
C ILE A 206 -14.34 7.69 5.14
N THR A 207 -14.73 6.43 4.90
CA THR A 207 -15.66 5.70 5.76
C THR A 207 -15.04 5.38 7.12
N LEU A 208 -13.75 5.04 7.17
CA LEU A 208 -13.01 4.81 8.41
C LEU A 208 -12.95 6.03 9.33
N ARG A 209 -13.15 7.25 8.81
CA ARG A 209 -13.29 8.47 9.63
C ARG A 209 -14.65 8.55 10.33
N SER A 210 -15.72 8.10 9.66
CA SER A 210 -17.09 8.10 10.22
C SER A 210 -17.41 6.82 11.01
N TYR A 211 -16.75 5.71 10.70
CA TYR A 211 -16.96 4.39 11.28
C TYR A 211 -15.60 3.76 11.66
N PRO A 212 -15.03 4.10 12.83
CA PRO A 212 -13.66 3.75 13.19
C PRO A 212 -13.46 2.29 13.66
N ALA A 213 -14.50 1.45 13.55
CA ALA A 213 -14.49 0.03 13.91
C ALA A 213 -14.10 -0.83 12.69
N GLN A 214 -12.81 -1.17 12.57
CA GLN A 214 -12.22 -1.78 11.37
C GLN A 214 -12.76 -3.18 11.08
N LEU A 215 -12.83 -4.06 12.08
CA LEU A 215 -13.30 -5.43 11.89
C LEU A 215 -14.78 -5.44 11.53
N SER A 216 -15.58 -4.61 12.21
CA SER A 216 -17.00 -4.44 11.92
C SER A 216 -17.22 -3.85 10.53
N LEU A 217 -16.40 -2.89 10.10
CA LEU A 217 -16.48 -2.35 8.75
C LEU A 217 -16.18 -3.43 7.71
N THR A 218 -15.12 -4.21 7.90
CA THR A 218 -14.77 -5.34 7.01
C THR A 218 -15.90 -6.35 6.94
N VAL A 219 -16.49 -6.74 8.06
CA VAL A 219 -17.64 -7.67 8.09
C VAL A 219 -18.83 -7.11 7.32
N LEU A 220 -19.14 -5.82 7.47
CA LEU A 220 -20.25 -5.20 6.76
C LEU A 220 -19.99 -5.10 5.25
N ILE A 221 -18.76 -4.76 4.83
CA ILE A 221 -18.36 -4.77 3.43
C ILE A 221 -18.47 -6.18 2.84
N CYS A 222 -17.95 -7.19 3.54
CA CYS A 222 -18.00 -8.58 3.10
C CYS A 222 -19.45 -9.11 3.06
N LEU A 223 -20.29 -8.72 4.02
CA LEU A 223 -21.70 -9.11 4.05
C LEU A 223 -22.46 -8.54 2.86
N ILE A 224 -22.35 -7.23 2.62
CA ILE A 224 -23.01 -6.60 1.48
C ILE A 224 -22.45 -7.15 0.16
N GLY A 225 -21.13 -7.26 0.05
CA GLY A 225 -20.47 -7.86 -1.12
C GLY A 225 -20.93 -9.29 -1.37
N THR A 226 -21.15 -10.11 -0.33
CA THR A 226 -21.70 -11.46 -0.46
C THR A 226 -23.12 -11.42 -1.01
N LEU A 227 -23.98 -10.54 -0.47
CA LEU A 227 -25.38 -10.42 -0.92
C LEU A 227 -25.46 -9.98 -2.38
N GLU A 228 -24.75 -8.92 -2.76
CA GLU A 228 -24.74 -8.39 -4.11
C GLU A 228 -24.14 -9.40 -5.11
N ASN A 229 -23.03 -10.05 -4.77
CA ASN A 229 -22.45 -11.10 -5.61
C ASN A 229 -23.35 -12.33 -5.72
N THR A 230 -24.10 -12.68 -4.68
CA THR A 230 -25.05 -13.80 -4.74
C THR A 230 -26.16 -13.49 -5.74
N ILE A 231 -26.72 -12.27 -5.69
CA ILE A 231 -27.73 -11.83 -6.66
C ILE A 231 -27.13 -11.87 -8.07
N LEU A 232 -25.93 -11.31 -8.27
CA LEU A 232 -25.26 -11.31 -9.56
C LEU A 232 -24.99 -12.73 -10.09
N ALA A 233 -24.44 -13.61 -9.24
CA ALA A 233 -24.13 -14.99 -9.60
C ALA A 233 -25.39 -15.80 -9.92
N LEU A 234 -26.49 -15.60 -9.20
CA LEU A 234 -27.77 -16.23 -9.50
C LEU A 234 -28.33 -15.80 -10.85
N VAL A 235 -28.16 -14.52 -11.22
CA VAL A 235 -28.60 -14.00 -12.53
C VAL A 235 -27.72 -14.52 -13.66
N ILE A 236 -26.38 -14.55 -13.48
CA ILE A 236 -25.44 -14.96 -14.54
C ILE A 236 -25.45 -16.48 -14.73
N GLU A 237 -25.42 -17.26 -13.64
CA GLU A 237 -25.43 -18.73 -13.68
C GLU A 237 -26.87 -19.29 -13.63
N TRP A 238 -27.84 -18.49 -14.07
CA TRP A 238 -29.23 -18.90 -14.12
C TRP A 238 -29.38 -20.13 -15.02
N GLY A 239 -29.76 -21.26 -14.44
CA GLY A 239 -29.87 -22.54 -15.14
C GLY A 239 -28.65 -23.46 -15.07
N ASN A 240 -27.58 -23.06 -14.36
CA ASN A 240 -26.38 -23.89 -14.13
C ASN A 240 -26.16 -24.18 -12.63
N PRO A 241 -27.00 -25.02 -11.98
CA PRO A 241 -26.86 -25.33 -10.56
C PRO A 241 -25.54 -26.03 -10.23
N THR A 242 -24.93 -26.71 -11.20
CA THR A 242 -23.61 -27.35 -11.04
C THR A 242 -22.48 -26.36 -10.82
N ALA A 243 -22.64 -25.09 -11.24
CA ALA A 243 -21.66 -24.04 -10.96
C ALA A 243 -21.48 -23.78 -9.45
N TRP A 244 -22.53 -24.01 -8.66
CA TRP A 244 -22.54 -23.84 -7.20
C TRP A 244 -21.98 -25.03 -6.44
N SER A 245 -21.73 -26.16 -7.12
CA SER A 245 -21.20 -27.36 -6.48
C SER A 245 -19.68 -27.24 -6.23
N ILE A 246 -19.32 -26.78 -5.03
CA ILE A 246 -17.94 -26.84 -4.55
C ILE A 246 -17.62 -28.27 -4.12
N HIS A 247 -16.59 -28.84 -4.73
CA HIS A 247 -16.01 -30.11 -4.34
C HIS A 247 -14.87 -29.88 -3.33
N MET A 248 -14.45 -30.92 -2.61
CA MET A 248 -13.30 -30.88 -1.68
C MET A 248 -11.97 -30.88 -2.45
N ASP A 249 -11.82 -29.95 -3.38
CA ASP A 249 -10.68 -29.82 -4.29
C ASP A 249 -10.07 -28.41 -4.18
N THR A 250 -9.27 -28.02 -5.18
CA THR A 250 -8.66 -26.67 -5.20
C THR A 250 -9.67 -25.53 -5.24
N LYS A 251 -10.94 -25.77 -5.59
CA LYS A 251 -12.01 -24.76 -5.56
C LYS A 251 -12.36 -24.39 -4.12
N LEU A 252 -12.43 -25.37 -3.22
CA LEU A 252 -12.61 -25.11 -1.79
C LEU A 252 -11.40 -24.41 -1.19
N LEU A 253 -10.18 -24.83 -1.57
CA LEU A 253 -8.95 -24.16 -1.13
C LEU A 253 -8.96 -22.68 -1.54
N ALA A 254 -9.35 -22.37 -2.79
CA ALA A 254 -9.47 -21.00 -3.27
C ALA A 254 -10.49 -20.19 -2.47
N ALA A 255 -11.67 -20.75 -2.18
CA ALA A 255 -12.68 -20.10 -1.37
C ALA A 255 -12.21 -19.85 0.08
N LEU A 256 -11.58 -20.85 0.72
CA LEU A 256 -11.12 -20.75 2.11
C LEU A 256 -9.92 -19.81 2.26
N TYR A 257 -8.88 -19.99 1.46
CA TYR A 257 -7.71 -19.11 1.47
C TYR A 257 -8.12 -17.68 1.09
N GLY A 258 -8.97 -17.54 0.06
CA GLY A 258 -9.50 -16.26 -0.37
C GLY A 258 -10.30 -15.55 0.71
N GLY A 259 -11.20 -16.26 1.38
CA GLY A 259 -12.05 -15.66 2.41
C GLY A 259 -11.29 -15.33 3.69
N ILE A 260 -10.52 -16.29 4.22
CA ILE A 260 -9.85 -16.15 5.52
C ILE A 260 -8.67 -15.18 5.40
N VAL A 261 -7.76 -15.44 4.46
CA VAL A 261 -6.48 -14.76 4.40
C VAL A 261 -6.57 -13.53 3.51
N SER A 262 -7.02 -13.70 2.26
CA SER A 262 -6.97 -12.64 1.24
C SER A 262 -8.04 -11.56 1.40
N THR A 263 -9.21 -11.88 1.93
CA THR A 263 -10.23 -10.88 2.23
C THR A 263 -10.20 -10.55 3.71
N GLY A 264 -10.27 -11.56 4.59
CA GLY A 264 -10.51 -11.31 5.99
C GLY A 264 -9.35 -10.64 6.71
N ILE A 265 -8.20 -11.32 6.79
CA ILE A 265 -7.00 -10.76 7.42
C ILE A 265 -6.52 -9.54 6.62
N ALA A 266 -6.45 -9.66 5.29
CA ALA A 266 -5.88 -8.61 4.46
C ALA A 266 -6.64 -7.27 4.56
N TYR A 267 -7.98 -7.27 4.51
CA TYR A 267 -8.74 -6.00 4.58
C TYR A 267 -8.63 -5.33 5.94
N CYS A 268 -8.54 -6.13 7.01
CA CYS A 268 -8.34 -5.59 8.35
C CYS A 268 -6.97 -4.92 8.47
N VAL A 269 -5.92 -5.60 8.01
CA VAL A 269 -4.54 -5.06 7.99
C VAL A 269 -4.45 -3.85 7.06
N GLN A 270 -5.06 -3.91 5.88
CA GLN A 270 -5.13 -2.80 4.94
C GLN A 270 -5.83 -1.58 5.54
N GLY A 271 -7.01 -1.75 6.15
CA GLY A 271 -7.73 -0.67 6.82
C GLY A 271 -6.93 -0.04 7.96
N ALA A 272 -6.15 -0.84 8.69
CA ALA A 272 -5.21 -0.34 9.70
C ALA A 272 -4.09 0.51 9.09
N ILE A 273 -3.46 0.04 8.01
CA ILE A 273 -2.40 0.78 7.31
C ILE A 273 -2.96 2.08 6.70
N ILE A 274 -4.16 2.07 6.11
CA ILE A 274 -4.80 3.26 5.54
C ILE A 274 -5.03 4.31 6.62
N LYS A 275 -5.46 3.90 7.81
CA LYS A 275 -5.65 4.81 8.96
C LYS A 275 -4.33 5.42 9.45
N GLU A 276 -3.23 4.64 9.46
CA GLU A 276 -1.93 5.08 9.96
C GLU A 276 -1.09 5.87 8.94
N ARG A 277 -1.10 5.46 7.67
CA ARG A 277 -0.18 5.96 6.62
C ARG A 277 -0.87 6.54 5.40
N GLY A 278 -2.20 6.47 5.35
CA GLY A 278 -3.02 6.94 4.24
C GLY A 278 -3.22 5.91 3.11
N PRO A 279 -4.22 6.14 2.25
CA PRO A 279 -4.61 5.21 1.17
C PRO A 279 -3.50 4.97 0.13
N ILE A 280 -2.78 6.03 -0.25
CA ILE A 280 -1.74 5.99 -1.30
C ILE A 280 -0.55 5.10 -0.89
N PHE A 281 -0.28 5.00 0.42
CA PHE A 281 0.82 4.19 0.91
C PHE A 281 0.62 2.70 0.61
N VAL A 282 -0.62 2.19 0.69
CA VAL A 282 -0.92 0.77 0.40
C VAL A 282 -0.71 0.47 -1.08
N THR A 283 -1.25 1.33 -1.95
CA THR A 283 -1.23 1.10 -3.41
C THR A 283 0.19 1.15 -3.98
N ALA A 284 1.09 1.95 -3.40
CA ALA A 284 2.48 2.06 -3.86
C ALA A 284 3.27 0.73 -3.85
N PHE A 285 2.81 -0.29 -3.10
CA PHE A 285 3.45 -1.61 -3.03
C PHE A 285 2.85 -2.65 -3.96
N GLY A 286 1.76 -2.35 -4.70
CA GLY A 286 1.17 -3.25 -5.69
C GLY A 286 2.16 -3.91 -6.67
N PRO A 287 3.19 -3.20 -7.15
CA PRO A 287 4.19 -3.77 -8.06
C PRO A 287 5.00 -4.93 -7.47
N LEU A 288 5.14 -4.99 -6.14
CA LEU A 288 5.75 -6.13 -5.48
C LEU A 288 4.89 -7.39 -5.61
N SER A 289 3.56 -7.28 -5.49
CA SER A 289 2.66 -8.42 -5.70
C SER A 289 2.79 -8.93 -7.14
N MET A 290 2.92 -8.04 -8.12
CA MET A 290 3.12 -8.46 -9.51
C MET A 290 4.40 -9.26 -9.73
N VAL A 291 5.54 -8.83 -9.15
CA VAL A 291 6.80 -9.60 -9.24
C VAL A 291 6.62 -11.00 -8.61
N LEU A 292 5.96 -11.08 -7.46
CA LEU A 292 5.67 -12.37 -6.81
C LEU A 292 4.75 -13.25 -7.67
N VAL A 293 3.71 -12.69 -8.29
CA VAL A 293 2.82 -13.41 -9.20
C VAL A 293 3.58 -13.91 -10.43
N ALA A 294 4.47 -13.11 -11.01
CA ALA A 294 5.27 -13.53 -12.16
C ALA A 294 6.16 -14.74 -11.82
N ILE A 295 6.81 -14.72 -10.66
CA ILE A 295 7.65 -15.82 -10.17
C ILE A 295 6.78 -17.06 -9.91
N MET A 296 5.74 -16.94 -9.08
CA MET A 296 4.87 -18.06 -8.72
C MET A 296 4.11 -18.64 -9.91
N GLY A 297 3.64 -17.78 -10.83
CA GLY A 297 2.93 -18.17 -12.05
C GLY A 297 3.81 -18.94 -13.02
N SER A 298 5.10 -18.59 -13.12
CA SER A 298 6.04 -19.37 -13.93
C SER A 298 6.30 -20.77 -13.37
N PHE A 299 6.44 -20.92 -12.05
CA PHE A 299 6.68 -22.22 -11.44
C PHE A 299 5.42 -23.10 -11.33
N ILE A 300 4.28 -22.52 -10.95
CA ILE A 300 3.06 -23.28 -10.58
C ILE A 300 2.11 -23.42 -11.78
N LEU A 301 1.93 -22.36 -12.57
CA LEU A 301 1.02 -22.35 -13.71
C LEU A 301 1.73 -22.63 -15.05
N ALA A 302 3.06 -22.77 -15.03
CA ALA A 302 3.89 -22.89 -16.22
C ALA A 302 3.67 -21.74 -17.22
N GLU A 303 3.40 -20.52 -16.74
CA GLU A 303 3.27 -19.35 -17.62
C GLU A 303 4.63 -19.08 -18.32
N MET A 304 4.62 -19.01 -19.65
CA MET A 304 5.82 -18.69 -20.43
C MET A 304 6.29 -17.26 -20.14
N ILE A 305 7.56 -17.11 -19.79
CA ILE A 305 8.18 -15.80 -19.53
C ILE A 305 8.82 -15.29 -20.82
N SER A 306 8.37 -14.14 -21.30
CA SER A 306 9.03 -13.41 -22.40
C SER A 306 10.15 -12.51 -21.87
N LEU A 307 11.14 -12.21 -22.71
CA LEU A 307 12.23 -11.29 -22.33
C LEU A 307 11.72 -9.92 -21.84
N GLY A 308 10.66 -9.39 -22.45
CA GLY A 308 10.05 -8.14 -22.02
C GLY A 308 9.45 -8.20 -20.61
N ARG A 309 8.93 -9.37 -20.19
CA ARG A 309 8.47 -9.58 -18.81
C ARG A 309 9.61 -9.50 -17.79
N VAL A 310 10.78 -10.04 -18.14
CA VAL A 310 11.99 -9.97 -17.29
C VAL A 310 12.49 -8.53 -17.16
N ILE A 311 12.62 -7.83 -18.29
CA ILE A 311 13.09 -6.44 -18.30
C ILE A 311 12.11 -5.53 -17.52
N GLY A 312 10.81 -5.70 -17.74
CA GLY A 312 9.78 -4.97 -17.00
C GLY A 312 9.87 -5.20 -15.49
N ALA A 313 10.07 -6.45 -15.05
CA ALA A 313 10.25 -6.77 -13.63
C ALA A 313 11.48 -6.08 -13.01
N VAL A 314 12.62 -6.01 -13.73
CA VAL A 314 13.82 -5.29 -13.28
C VAL A 314 13.55 -3.80 -13.10
N VAL A 315 12.88 -3.17 -14.07
CA VAL A 315 12.50 -1.74 -14.00
C VAL A 315 11.58 -1.46 -12.82
N ILE A 316 10.65 -2.38 -12.52
CA ILE A 316 9.74 -2.26 -11.38
C ILE A 316 10.48 -2.33 -10.04
N VAL A 317 11.41 -3.27 -9.89
CA VAL A 317 12.25 -3.38 -8.70
C VAL A 317 13.07 -2.10 -8.51
N GLY A 318 13.61 -1.53 -9.60
CA GLY A 318 14.26 -0.23 -9.58
C GLY A 318 13.35 0.90 -9.14
N GLY A 319 12.12 0.99 -9.67
CA GLY A 319 11.13 1.99 -9.27
C GLY A 319 10.70 1.88 -7.80
N LEU A 320 10.46 0.65 -7.31
CA LEU A 320 10.16 0.38 -5.90
C LEU A 320 11.33 0.81 -4.98
N TYR A 321 12.57 0.53 -5.38
CA TYR A 321 13.75 0.98 -4.65
C TYR A 321 13.81 2.51 -4.57
N LEU A 322 13.53 3.23 -5.66
CA LEU A 322 13.48 4.70 -5.67
C LEU A 322 12.39 5.24 -4.72
N VAL A 323 11.22 4.61 -4.67
CA VAL A 323 10.14 4.99 -3.74
C VAL A 323 10.57 4.79 -2.27
N LEU A 324 11.17 3.63 -1.96
CA LEU A 324 11.65 3.31 -0.62
C LEU A 324 12.82 4.20 -0.19
N TRP A 325 13.74 4.49 -1.11
CA TRP A 325 14.85 5.42 -0.90
C TRP A 325 14.37 6.86 -0.68
N GLY A 326 13.33 7.27 -1.41
CA GLY A 326 12.57 8.47 -1.08
C GLY A 326 12.19 8.43 0.38
N LYS A 327 11.29 7.52 0.78
CA LYS A 327 10.78 7.48 2.17
C LYS A 327 11.87 7.37 3.26
N SER A 328 12.94 6.60 3.05
CA SER A 328 14.00 6.44 4.06
C SER A 328 14.70 7.77 4.40
N LYS A 329 14.84 8.66 3.41
CA LYS A 329 15.46 9.98 3.57
C LYS A 329 14.55 11.00 4.26
N GLU A 330 13.22 10.77 4.27
CA GLU A 330 12.23 11.59 4.99
C GLU A 330 12.38 11.38 6.49
N TYR A 331 12.50 10.11 6.92
CA TYR A 331 12.73 9.77 8.32
C TYR A 331 14.07 10.29 8.85
N GLY A 332 15.09 10.40 7.99
CA GLY A 332 16.37 11.02 8.35
C GLY A 332 16.28 12.53 8.55
N HIS A 333 15.42 13.21 7.77
CA HIS A 333 15.25 14.67 7.85
C HIS A 333 14.37 15.10 9.03
N ASP A 334 13.29 14.36 9.32
CA ASP A 334 12.47 14.58 10.53
C ASP A 334 13.29 14.38 11.81
N GLN A 335 14.24 13.44 11.79
CA GLN A 335 15.12 13.18 12.94
C GLN A 335 16.15 14.29 13.15
N HIS A 336 16.67 14.88 12.07
CA HIS A 336 17.55 16.05 12.15
C HIS A 336 16.80 17.29 12.69
N LEU A 337 15.55 17.51 12.26
CA LEU A 337 14.71 18.63 12.71
C LEU A 337 14.34 18.55 14.21
N ILE A 338 14.04 17.34 14.70
CA ILE A 338 13.76 17.11 16.12
C ILE A 338 15.01 17.36 16.97
N THR A 339 16.17 16.82 16.55
CA THR A 339 17.45 17.04 17.24
C THR A 339 17.85 18.52 17.24
N THR A 340 17.68 19.26 16.14
CA THR A 340 17.97 20.70 16.13
C THR A 340 17.01 21.50 17.02
N SER A 341 15.72 21.13 17.08
CA SER A 341 14.75 21.82 17.95
C SER A 341 15.01 21.59 19.44
N ASP A 342 15.48 20.39 19.81
CA ASP A 342 15.87 20.07 21.18
C ASP A 342 17.19 20.78 21.55
N THR A 343 18.11 20.91 20.59
CA THR A 343 19.36 21.66 20.77
C THR A 343 19.12 23.17 20.91
N GLU A 344 18.19 23.74 20.13
CA GLU A 344 17.77 25.16 20.25
C GLU A 344 17.05 25.46 21.57
N LYS A 345 16.20 24.55 22.05
CA LYS A 345 15.53 24.70 23.35
C LYS A 345 16.50 24.62 24.53
N VAL A 346 17.52 23.77 24.44
CA VAL A 346 18.59 23.68 25.45
C VAL A 346 19.50 24.91 25.40
N ALA A 347 19.81 25.44 24.20
CA ALA A 347 20.57 26.68 24.05
C ALA A 347 19.81 27.92 24.53
N ALA A 348 18.50 28.00 24.29
CA ALA A 348 17.64 29.11 24.77
C ALA A 348 17.45 29.09 26.30
N ALA A 349 17.50 27.92 26.93
CA ALA A 349 17.45 27.78 28.38
C ALA A 349 18.78 28.08 29.09
N ALA A 350 19.89 28.19 28.35
CA ALA A 350 21.23 28.40 28.89
C ALA A 350 21.71 29.87 28.87
N VAL A 351 20.86 30.83 28.50
CA VAL A 351 21.20 32.28 28.57
C VAL A 351 20.82 32.83 29.95
N PRO A 352 21.77 33.14 30.85
CA PRO A 352 21.45 33.72 32.15
C PRO A 352 21.13 35.21 31.96
N THR A 353 19.93 35.61 32.41
CA THR A 353 19.55 37.02 32.52
C THR A 353 20.24 37.60 33.75
N THR A 354 21.42 38.19 33.59
CA THR A 354 22.01 39.05 34.62
C THR A 354 21.58 40.49 34.34
N ALA A 355 20.44 40.87 34.91
CA ALA A 355 20.09 42.28 35.08
C ALA A 355 20.72 42.76 36.40
N GLN A 356 21.71 43.64 36.34
CA GLN A 356 22.06 44.52 37.45
C GLN A 356 22.05 45.97 37.01
N HIS A 357 21.51 46.76 37.92
CA HIS A 357 21.01 48.12 37.84
C HIS A 357 22.12 49.12 38.21
N MET A 358 22.31 50.21 37.44
CA MET A 358 22.67 51.55 37.94
C MET A 358 22.67 52.61 36.80
N PRO A 359 22.57 53.92 37.11
CA PRO A 359 21.72 54.86 36.36
C PRO A 359 22.48 55.78 35.40
N THR A 360 21.72 56.39 34.48
CA THR A 360 22.11 57.46 33.53
C THR A 360 22.66 58.70 34.26
N PRO A 361 23.59 59.49 33.66
CA PRO A 361 23.15 60.55 32.74
C PRO A 361 24.11 60.95 31.57
N ASN A 362 23.46 61.40 30.50
CA ASN A 362 23.75 62.54 29.61
C ASN A 362 25.06 62.71 28.81
N HIS A 363 24.80 63.19 27.57
CA HIS A 363 25.69 63.84 26.59
C HIS A 363 26.72 62.92 25.93
N ALA A 364 27.10 63.08 24.67
CA ALA A 364 26.61 63.70 23.45
C ALA A 364 27.65 63.25 22.39
N ILE A 365 27.30 63.30 21.10
CA ILE A 365 28.22 63.69 20.01
C ILE A 365 29.26 62.64 19.50
N ILE A 366 28.98 62.17 18.27
CA ILE A 366 29.83 62.22 17.05
C ILE A 366 30.96 61.18 16.79
N LEU A 367 30.77 60.51 15.63
CA LEU A 367 31.67 60.05 14.54
C LEU A 367 32.87 59.12 14.78
N THR A 368 32.95 58.13 13.85
CA THR A 368 34.15 57.59 13.16
C THR A 368 35.21 56.89 14.02
N SER A 369 36.00 55.92 13.59
CA SER A 369 36.18 55.05 12.44
C SER A 369 37.37 54.15 12.82
N THR A 370 37.64 53.12 12.01
CA THR A 370 39.00 52.58 11.73
C THR A 370 39.79 51.78 12.80
N THR A 371 39.94 50.49 12.46
CA THR A 371 41.20 49.71 12.26
C THR A 371 42.09 49.27 13.42
N SER A 372 42.49 47.99 13.27
CA SER A 372 43.80 47.39 13.57
C SER A 372 44.17 47.29 15.05
N SER A 373 44.96 46.35 15.55
CA SER A 373 45.68 45.16 15.06
C SER A 373 46.25 44.51 16.33
N ASN A 374 46.66 43.25 16.23
CA ASN A 374 47.70 42.55 16.99
C ASN A 374 48.31 43.26 18.21
N GLN A 375 48.52 42.53 19.31
CA GLN A 375 49.74 41.74 19.49
C GLN A 375 50.02 41.45 20.98
N ASP A 376 50.34 40.19 21.26
CA ASP A 376 51.33 39.65 22.21
C ASP A 376 51.25 39.91 23.74
N ASP A 377 51.20 38.78 24.44
CA ASP A 377 52.19 38.30 25.42
C ASP A 377 52.12 38.55 26.94
N HIS A 378 52.57 37.47 27.59
CA HIS A 378 53.12 37.29 28.95
C HIS A 378 52.15 37.27 30.14
N PHE A 379 51.93 36.10 30.76
CA PHE A 379 52.76 35.41 31.78
C PHE A 379 52.88 36.22 33.09
N VAL A 380 52.43 35.64 34.20
CA VAL A 380 53.10 35.57 35.53
C VAL A 380 52.10 35.04 36.57
N ALA A 381 52.48 33.93 37.20
CA ALA A 381 51.90 33.34 38.40
C ALA A 381 52.22 34.19 39.65
N ILE A 382 51.52 34.00 40.78
CA ILE A 382 52.07 34.01 42.15
C ILE A 382 50.97 33.68 43.19
N HIS A 383 51.27 32.66 44.01
CA HIS A 383 50.96 32.43 45.44
C HIS A 383 49.53 32.41 46.05
N HIS A 384 49.21 31.21 46.58
CA HIS A 384 48.56 30.89 47.87
C HIS A 384 49.17 31.62 49.09
N PRO A 385 48.64 31.56 50.35
CA PRO A 385 47.50 30.79 50.90
C PRO A 385 46.62 31.55 51.94
N SER A 386 45.57 30.89 52.47
CA SER A 386 45.37 30.62 53.92
C SER A 386 43.92 30.67 54.42
N GLN A 387 43.57 29.63 55.21
CA GLN A 387 42.68 29.62 56.40
C GLN A 387 41.17 29.96 56.22
N ASN A 388 40.19 29.41 56.95
CA ASN A 388 40.13 28.47 58.07
C ASN A 388 38.65 28.00 58.28
N SER A 389 38.45 26.80 58.85
CA SER A 389 37.38 26.31 59.78
C SER A 389 35.88 26.67 59.59
N VAL A 390 34.96 25.71 59.31
CA VAL A 390 34.13 24.88 60.26
C VAL A 390 33.02 25.68 60.97
N PRO A 391 31.81 25.14 61.27
CA PRO A 391 31.37 23.73 61.26
C PRO A 391 30.39 23.30 60.17
#